data_AF-A0A8H6Z7U0-F1
#
_entry.id   AF-A0A8H6Z7U0-F1
#
_cell.length_a   1.000
_cell.length_b   1.000
_cell.length_c   1.000
_cell.angle_alpha   90.00
_cell.angle_beta   90.00
_cell.angle_gamma   90.00
#
_symmetry.space_group_name_H-M   'P 1'
#
loop_
_entity.id
_entity.type
_entity.pdbx_description
1 polymer ?
#
loop_
_entity_poly.entity_id
_entity_poly.type
_entity_poly.pdbx_seq_one_letter_code
_entity_poly.pdbx_strand_id
1 'polypeptide(L)'
;MTLCQMAYPQTQWLKFHQQYSGGQPCLKHHQKPSVISSQHQGFVSPDSPAPRMNSPISLQRSASDVAPLPENIMLTAMYEIHRGSAARAAASDDSDTNLLYMHQEDLARTRKEASRRRRTQAEQRRRDKLCDAYKKLQNLLRVSSKSSKMLLLHTATNHISAIEAENQVLYHRIVALEQQIQRLNLVAERRYNTMHSYLSQQGFYDTFSANS
;
A
#
# COMPACT_ATOMS: atom_id res chain seq x y z
N MET A 1 7.15 15.29 -46.56
CA MET A 1 5.77 14.96 -46.13
C MET A 1 5.87 13.61 -45.43
N THR A 2 5.84 13.48 -44.11
CA THR A 2 4.78 13.82 -43.15
C THR A 2 5.42 13.99 -41.75
N LEU A 3 5.22 15.12 -41.09
CA LEU A 3 5.56 15.29 -39.68
C LEU A 3 4.33 14.95 -38.84
N CYS A 4 4.42 13.82 -38.14
CA CYS A 4 3.39 13.30 -37.25
C CYS A 4 3.30 14.20 -36.00
N GLN A 5 2.25 15.02 -35.91
CA GLN A 5 1.89 15.75 -34.69
C GLN A 5 1.33 14.75 -33.67
N MET A 6 2.14 14.37 -32.69
CA MET A 6 1.66 13.69 -31.49
C MET A 6 1.19 14.76 -30.49
N ALA A 7 -0.10 15.07 -30.52
CA ALA A 7 -0.75 15.85 -29.47
C ALA A 7 -0.90 14.96 -28.22
N TYR A 8 -0.07 15.20 -27.20
CA TYR A 8 -0.24 14.58 -25.88
C TYR A 8 -1.39 15.28 -25.13
N PRO A 9 -2.42 14.56 -24.65
CA PRO A 9 -3.51 15.17 -23.88
C PRO A 9 -3.07 15.37 -22.43
N GLN A 10 -2.50 16.55 -22.13
CA GLN A 10 -1.99 16.93 -20.80
C GLN A 10 -3.08 17.43 -19.82
N THR A 11 -4.36 17.35 -20.19
CA THR A 11 -5.45 18.01 -19.45
C THR A 11 -6.19 17.14 -18.42
N GLN A 12 -5.86 15.85 -18.28
CA GLN A 12 -6.54 14.99 -17.30
C GLN A 12 -5.87 14.93 -15.92
N TRP A 13 -4.58 15.22 -15.80
CA TRP A 13 -3.86 15.05 -14.53
C TRP A 13 -3.99 16.22 -13.54
N LEU A 14 -4.22 17.45 -14.01
CA LEU A 14 -4.43 18.59 -13.12
C LEU A 14 -5.74 18.50 -12.30
N LYS A 15 -6.76 17.77 -12.79
CA LYS A 15 -8.03 17.60 -12.06
C LYS A 15 -7.91 16.65 -10.86
N PHE A 16 -6.93 15.75 -10.84
CA PHE A 16 -6.79 14.76 -9.76
C PHE A 16 -6.16 15.36 -8.49
N HIS A 17 -5.25 16.32 -8.61
CA HIS A 17 -4.56 16.90 -7.44
C HIS A 17 -5.37 17.98 -6.70
N GLN A 18 -6.42 18.54 -7.30
CA GLN A 18 -7.28 19.52 -6.61
C GLN A 18 -8.22 18.87 -5.59
N GLN A 19 -8.44 17.54 -5.65
CA GLN A 19 -9.37 16.84 -4.76
C GLN A 19 -8.76 16.40 -3.42
N TYR A 20 -7.42 16.41 -3.27
CA TYR A 20 -6.74 15.86 -2.09
C TYR A 20 -6.03 16.88 -1.18
N SER A 21 -6.12 18.18 -1.44
CA SER A 21 -5.45 19.22 -0.64
C SER A 21 -6.29 19.82 0.51
N GLY A 22 -7.40 19.19 0.88
CA GLY A 22 -8.39 19.73 1.83
C GLY A 22 -8.37 19.16 3.27
N GLY A 23 -7.21 18.80 3.82
CA GLY A 23 -7.11 18.32 5.21
C GLY A 23 -6.65 19.42 6.18
N GLN A 24 -7.56 19.93 7.01
CA GLN A 24 -7.26 20.90 8.09
C GLN A 24 -6.41 20.27 9.22
N PRO A 25 -5.48 21.02 9.85
CA PRO A 25 -4.90 20.64 11.13
C PRO A 25 -5.73 21.19 12.30
N CYS A 26 -6.36 20.31 13.07
CA CYS A 26 -6.99 20.63 14.34
C CYS A 26 -6.16 20.12 15.52
N LEU A 27 -5.31 20.97 16.11
CA LEU A 27 -4.76 20.73 17.45
C LEU A 27 -4.81 22.03 18.24
N LYS A 28 -5.85 22.17 19.06
CA LYS A 28 -5.99 23.22 20.06
C LYS A 28 -5.28 22.79 21.36
N HIS A 29 -4.58 23.74 21.94
CA HIS A 29 -3.93 23.76 23.26
C HIS A 29 -4.67 23.02 24.38
N HIS A 30 -3.91 22.48 25.34
CA HIS A 30 -4.10 22.75 26.77
C HIS A 30 -2.76 22.72 27.51
N GLN A 31 -2.42 23.85 28.11
CA GLN A 31 -1.26 24.09 28.97
C GLN A 31 -1.81 24.25 30.39
N LYS A 32 -1.28 23.52 31.38
CA LYS A 32 -1.41 23.87 32.80
C LYS A 32 -0.11 23.51 33.55
N PRO A 33 0.38 24.38 34.43
CA PRO A 33 1.57 24.14 35.26
C PRO A 33 1.19 23.58 36.63
N SER A 34 2.10 22.86 37.29
CA SER A 34 2.17 22.83 38.76
C SER A 34 3.57 22.41 39.23
N VAL A 35 4.13 23.27 40.07
CA VAL A 35 5.29 23.05 40.93
C VAL A 35 4.77 22.44 42.23
N ILE A 36 5.46 21.44 42.80
CA ILE A 36 5.62 21.24 44.25
C ILE A 36 6.84 20.31 44.47
N SER A 37 7.72 20.77 45.36
CA SER A 37 8.85 20.09 45.97
C SER A 37 8.38 19.16 47.11
N SER A 38 9.01 18.00 47.30
CA SER A 38 9.53 17.59 48.63
C SER A 38 10.22 16.22 48.61
N GLN A 39 11.32 16.17 49.36
CA GLN A 39 12.08 15.00 49.79
C GLN A 39 11.24 14.10 50.72
N HIS A 40 11.48 12.78 50.71
CA HIS A 40 11.74 11.98 51.92
C HIS A 40 12.16 10.54 51.58
N GLN A 41 13.06 10.01 52.42
CA GLN A 41 13.66 8.68 52.39
C GLN A 41 12.77 7.62 53.06
N GLY A 42 13.01 6.33 52.78
CA GLY A 42 12.98 5.27 53.81
C GLY A 42 12.00 4.09 53.66
N PHE A 43 12.56 2.91 53.41
CA PHE A 43 12.37 1.61 54.10
C PHE A 43 11.05 0.79 54.03
N VAL A 44 11.19 -0.44 53.47
CA VAL A 44 10.54 -1.78 53.65
C VAL A 44 9.19 -1.94 54.38
N SER A 45 8.25 -2.70 53.80
CA SER A 45 8.15 -4.18 53.91
C SER A 45 6.97 -4.75 53.08
N PRO A 46 6.98 -6.07 52.78
CA PRO A 46 6.01 -6.75 51.93
C PRO A 46 4.88 -7.39 52.75
N ASP A 47 3.65 -7.35 52.25
CA ASP A 47 2.62 -8.39 52.37
C ASP A 47 1.24 -7.80 52.05
N SER A 48 0.69 -8.14 50.89
CA SER A 48 -0.76 -8.31 50.74
C SER A 48 -1.12 -9.06 49.45
N PRO A 49 -2.11 -9.98 49.52
CA PRO A 49 -2.39 -10.97 48.49
C PRO A 49 -3.27 -10.41 47.36
N ALA A 50 -3.07 -10.95 46.15
CA ALA A 50 -3.80 -10.61 44.94
C ALA A 50 -5.30 -10.97 45.02
N PRO A 51 -6.22 -10.13 44.49
CA PRO A 51 -7.59 -10.55 44.24
C PRO A 51 -7.69 -11.34 42.92
N ARG A 52 -8.35 -12.50 43.02
CA ARG A 52 -8.73 -13.38 41.90
C ARG A 52 -9.65 -12.67 40.91
N MET A 53 -9.28 -12.73 39.63
CA MET A 53 -10.15 -12.43 38.49
C MET A 53 -11.22 -13.52 38.36
N ASN A 54 -12.49 -13.11 38.23
CA ASN A 54 -13.52 -13.91 37.56
C ASN A 54 -14.64 -12.99 37.09
N SER A 55 -14.72 -12.77 35.78
CA SER A 55 -15.90 -12.23 35.10
C SER A 55 -15.92 -12.79 33.67
N PRO A 56 -16.96 -13.55 33.25
CA PRO A 56 -17.11 -13.92 31.86
C PRO A 56 -17.77 -12.77 31.10
N ILE A 57 -16.99 -12.13 30.21
CA ILE A 57 -17.52 -11.19 29.22
C ILE A 57 -18.32 -11.99 28.19
N SER A 58 -19.64 -11.78 28.19
CA SER A 58 -20.54 -12.20 27.11
C SER A 58 -20.51 -11.13 26.02
N LEU A 59 -19.78 -11.37 24.94
CA LEU A 59 -19.88 -10.58 23.71
C LEU A 59 -20.66 -11.41 22.67
N GLN A 60 -21.94 -11.08 22.53
CA GLN A 60 -22.69 -11.36 21.31
C GLN A 60 -22.02 -10.62 20.16
N ARG A 61 -21.47 -11.36 19.19
CA ARG A 61 -20.97 -10.79 17.94
C ARG A 61 -21.91 -11.22 16.82
N SER A 62 -22.58 -10.23 16.26
CA SER A 62 -23.46 -10.28 15.09
C SER A 62 -22.71 -10.87 13.89
N ALA A 63 -23.37 -11.83 13.24
CA ALA A 63 -22.92 -12.48 12.03
C ALA A 63 -23.47 -11.73 10.81
N SER A 64 -22.58 -11.23 9.97
CA SER A 64 -22.85 -10.93 8.56
C SER A 64 -21.54 -10.85 7.77
N ASP A 65 -21.50 -11.61 6.67
CA ASP A 65 -20.61 -11.51 5.53
C ASP A 65 -19.18 -12.06 5.64
N VAL A 66 -19.07 -13.40 5.65
CA VAL A 66 -17.96 -14.11 5.01
C VAL A 66 -18.53 -15.30 4.25
N ALA A 67 -18.36 -15.31 2.92
CA ALA A 67 -18.73 -16.43 2.07
C ALA A 67 -18.03 -17.72 2.55
N PRO A 68 -18.73 -18.85 2.68
CA PRO A 68 -18.10 -20.09 3.09
C PRO A 68 -17.21 -20.59 1.95
N LEU A 69 -15.89 -20.60 2.21
CA LEU A 69 -14.96 -21.39 1.40
C LEU A 69 -15.38 -22.87 1.46
N PRO A 70 -15.09 -23.69 0.44
CA PRO A 70 -15.50 -25.09 0.42
C PRO A 70 -14.68 -25.87 1.45
N GLU A 71 -15.19 -25.94 2.68
CA GLU A 71 -14.74 -26.87 3.69
C GLU A 71 -15.22 -28.26 3.29
N ASN A 72 -14.28 -29.06 2.74
CA ASN A 72 -14.13 -30.50 2.89
C ASN A 72 -13.88 -31.24 1.57
N ILE A 73 -12.62 -31.25 1.15
CA ILE A 73 -12.11 -32.26 0.20
C ILE A 73 -12.23 -33.68 0.81
N MET A 74 -12.28 -33.81 2.14
CA MET A 74 -12.45 -35.11 2.82
C MET A 74 -13.89 -35.64 2.85
N LEU A 75 -14.93 -34.78 2.82
CA LEU A 75 -16.31 -35.29 2.82
C LEU A 75 -16.61 -35.96 1.47
N THR A 76 -16.18 -35.38 0.36
CA THR A 76 -16.38 -35.98 -0.97
C THR A 76 -15.67 -37.34 -1.09
N ALA A 77 -14.45 -37.46 -0.57
CA ALA A 77 -13.71 -38.74 -0.57
C ALA A 77 -14.29 -39.77 0.42
N MET A 78 -14.87 -39.34 1.55
CA MET A 78 -15.49 -40.26 2.50
C MET A 78 -16.86 -40.77 2.01
N TYR A 79 -17.65 -39.97 1.28
CA TYR A 79 -18.94 -40.41 0.75
C TYR A 79 -18.83 -41.53 -0.31
N GLU A 80 -17.66 -41.72 -0.93
CA GLU A 80 -17.41 -42.83 -1.87
C GLU A 80 -17.01 -44.16 -1.19
N ILE A 81 -16.44 -44.10 0.02
CA ILE A 81 -15.91 -45.29 0.71
C ILE A 81 -17.03 -46.07 1.45
N HIS A 82 -18.12 -45.42 1.86
CA HIS A 82 -19.15 -46.05 2.69
C HIS A 82 -20.15 -46.96 1.95
N ARG A 83 -20.14 -47.00 0.61
CA ARG A 83 -21.07 -47.85 -0.17
C ARG A 83 -20.63 -49.32 -0.29
N GLY A 84 -19.38 -49.65 0.08
CA GLY A 84 -18.82 -50.99 -0.07
C GLY A 84 -18.57 -51.77 1.23
N SER A 85 -18.67 -51.12 2.40
CA SER A 85 -18.09 -51.68 3.64
C SER A 85 -19.10 -52.12 4.71
N ALA A 86 -20.41 -52.10 4.41
CA ALA A 86 -21.46 -52.50 5.36
C ALA A 86 -21.76 -54.01 5.38
N ALA A 87 -21.11 -54.83 4.54
CA ALA A 87 -21.43 -56.26 4.39
C ALA A 87 -20.59 -57.23 5.25
N ARG A 88 -19.57 -56.78 6.00
CA ARG A 88 -18.65 -57.69 6.72
C ARG A 88 -18.09 -57.12 8.03
N ALA A 89 -18.95 -56.75 8.98
CA ALA A 89 -18.47 -56.42 10.32
C ALA A 89 -19.50 -56.82 11.39
N ALA A 90 -19.76 -58.12 11.48
CA ALA A 90 -20.27 -58.75 12.70
C ALA A 90 -19.24 -59.81 13.10
N ALA A 91 -18.71 -59.69 14.33
CA ALA A 91 -17.65 -60.49 14.94
C ALA A 91 -16.21 -60.07 14.62
N SER A 92 -15.62 -59.20 15.46
CA SER A 92 -14.23 -59.37 15.89
C SER A 92 -13.90 -58.52 17.12
N ASP A 93 -13.52 -59.24 18.18
CA ASP A 93 -12.65 -58.95 19.34
C ASP A 93 -12.28 -57.50 19.74
N ASP A 94 -12.47 -57.21 21.04
CA ASP A 94 -12.28 -55.91 21.71
C ASP A 94 -10.80 -55.58 22.04
N SER A 95 -9.85 -56.20 21.32
CA SER A 95 -8.40 -56.05 21.53
C SER A 95 -7.72 -55.15 20.49
N ASP A 96 -8.34 -54.94 19.31
CA ASP A 96 -7.84 -54.09 18.22
C ASP A 96 -8.14 -52.58 18.43
N THR A 97 -9.06 -52.25 19.34
CA THR A 97 -9.50 -50.88 19.62
C THR A 97 -8.38 -50.01 20.21
N ASN A 98 -7.52 -50.60 21.04
CA ASN A 98 -6.40 -49.89 21.70
C ASN A 98 -5.27 -49.52 20.72
N LEU A 99 -4.97 -50.39 19.75
CA LEU A 99 -3.91 -50.17 18.76
C LEU A 99 -4.35 -49.15 17.69
N LEU A 100 -5.64 -49.15 17.34
CA LEU A 100 -6.25 -48.16 16.45
C LEU A 100 -6.25 -46.75 17.08
N TYR A 101 -6.48 -46.64 18.39
CA TYR A 101 -6.54 -45.36 19.10
C TYR A 101 -5.16 -44.68 19.17
N MET A 102 -4.09 -45.43 19.42
CA MET A 102 -2.71 -44.91 19.38
C MET A 102 -2.32 -44.41 17.98
N HIS A 103 -2.69 -45.15 16.92
CA HIS A 103 -2.48 -44.70 15.55
C HIS A 103 -3.30 -43.45 15.19
N GLN A 104 -4.51 -43.31 15.73
CA GLN A 104 -5.36 -42.14 15.51
C GLN A 104 -4.81 -40.87 16.18
N GLU A 105 -4.22 -41.00 17.37
CA GLU A 105 -3.50 -39.91 18.02
C GLU A 105 -2.27 -39.47 17.22
N ASP A 106 -1.50 -40.40 16.66
CA ASP A 106 -0.34 -40.10 15.82
C ASP A 106 -0.73 -39.44 14.49
N LEU A 107 -1.85 -39.85 13.89
CA LEU A 107 -2.43 -39.19 12.73
C LEU A 107 -2.92 -37.78 13.06
N ALA A 108 -3.55 -37.58 14.22
CA ALA A 108 -3.99 -36.25 14.68
C ALA A 108 -2.79 -35.33 14.96
N ARG A 109 -1.73 -35.84 15.59
CA ARG A 109 -0.46 -35.13 15.81
C ARG A 109 0.22 -34.78 14.50
N THR A 110 0.25 -35.69 13.53
CA THR A 110 0.81 -35.47 12.19
C THR A 110 0.04 -34.39 11.42
N ARG A 111 -1.29 -34.39 11.48
CA ARG A 111 -2.12 -33.32 10.88
C ARG A 111 -1.88 -31.96 11.55
N LYS A 112 -1.79 -31.93 12.88
CA LYS A 112 -1.49 -30.71 13.64
C LYS A 112 -0.09 -30.17 13.30
N GLU A 113 0.90 -31.04 13.20
CA GLU A 113 2.28 -30.68 12.82
C GLU A 113 2.37 -30.25 11.36
N ALA A 114 1.63 -30.88 10.44
CA ALA A 114 1.53 -30.44 9.05
C ALA A 114 0.96 -29.02 8.95
N SER A 115 -0.09 -28.69 9.71
CA SER A 115 -0.65 -27.35 9.78
C SER A 115 0.34 -26.34 10.36
N ARG A 116 1.06 -26.71 11.43
CA ARG A 116 2.12 -25.89 12.03
C ARG A 116 3.23 -25.59 11.02
N ARG A 117 3.76 -26.61 10.34
CA ARG A 117 4.81 -26.44 9.30
C ARG A 117 4.35 -25.56 8.16
N ARG A 118 3.11 -25.74 7.68
CA ARG A 118 2.52 -24.87 6.64
C ARG A 118 2.47 -23.41 7.09
N ARG A 119 2.05 -23.14 8.34
CA ARG A 119 2.05 -21.78 8.91
C ARG A 119 3.46 -21.21 9.01
N THR A 120 4.44 -21.97 9.50
CA THR A 120 5.84 -21.53 9.57
C THR A 120 6.41 -21.23 8.18
N GLN A 121 6.17 -22.09 7.21
CA GLN A 121 6.64 -21.89 5.83
C GLN A 121 5.98 -20.67 5.16
N ALA A 122 4.68 -20.47 5.38
CA ALA A 122 3.97 -19.30 4.86
C ALA A 122 4.52 -17.99 5.44
N GLU A 123 4.77 -17.93 6.75
CA GLU A 123 5.35 -16.76 7.40
C GLU A 123 6.80 -16.53 6.96
N GLN A 124 7.60 -17.57 6.74
CA GLN A 124 8.96 -17.42 6.23
C GLN A 124 8.95 -16.80 4.83
N ARG A 125 8.09 -17.29 3.93
CA ARG A 125 7.91 -16.69 2.59
C ARG A 125 7.48 -15.22 2.68
N ARG A 126 6.65 -14.85 3.66
CA ARG A 126 6.28 -13.45 3.91
C ARG A 126 7.49 -12.62 4.34
N ARG A 127 8.32 -13.15 5.24
CA ARG A 127 9.55 -12.49 5.72
C ARG A 127 10.57 -12.30 4.60
N ASP A 128 10.78 -13.31 3.76
CA ASP A 128 11.72 -13.25 2.65
C ASP A 128 11.32 -12.16 1.64
N LYS A 129 10.04 -12.14 1.24
CA LYS A 129 9.48 -11.08 0.38
C LYS A 129 9.67 -9.68 0.98
N LEU A 130 9.45 -9.56 2.29
CA LEU A 130 9.63 -8.28 2.99
C LEU A 130 11.10 -7.87 3.02
N CYS A 131 12.02 -8.80 3.31
CA CYS A 131 13.45 -8.55 3.28
C CYS A 131 13.92 -8.10 1.90
N ASP A 132 13.42 -8.71 0.82
CA ASP A 132 13.75 -8.32 -0.55
C ASP A 132 13.23 -6.93 -0.90
N ALA A 133 12.03 -6.56 -0.45
CA ALA A 133 11.51 -5.20 -0.60
C ALA A 133 12.40 -4.16 0.12
N TYR A 134 12.88 -4.46 1.33
CA TYR A 134 13.82 -3.59 2.05
C TYR A 134 15.17 -3.45 1.33
N LYS A 135 15.72 -4.53 0.77
CA LYS A 135 16.96 -4.47 -0.04
C LYS A 135 16.78 -3.58 -1.27
N LYS A 136 15.63 -3.67 -1.95
CA LYS A 136 15.31 -2.78 -3.08
C LYS A 136 15.27 -1.32 -2.65
N LEU A 137 14.56 -1.02 -1.55
CA LEU A 137 14.48 0.34 -1.01
C LEU A 137 15.85 0.91 -0.66
N GLN A 138 16.68 0.09 -0.02
CA GLN A 138 18.06 0.44 0.34
C GLN A 138 18.92 0.78 -0.88
N ASN A 139 18.80 0.01 -1.96
CA ASN A 139 19.51 0.26 -3.21
C ASN A 139 19.07 1.59 -3.86
N LEU A 140 17.76 1.89 -3.85
CA LEU A 140 17.22 3.14 -4.42
C LEU A 140 17.71 4.38 -3.66
N LEU A 141 17.72 4.31 -2.33
CA LEU A 141 18.12 5.43 -1.47
C LEU A 141 19.64 5.54 -1.26
N ARG A 142 20.42 4.58 -1.79
CA ARG A 142 21.89 4.49 -1.61
C ARG A 142 22.30 4.50 -0.13
N VAL A 143 21.47 3.92 0.74
CA VAL A 143 21.69 3.86 2.19
C VAL A 143 22.55 2.65 2.56
N SER A 144 23.46 2.80 3.52
CA SER A 144 24.34 1.71 3.98
C SER A 144 23.57 0.49 4.50
N SER A 145 24.04 -0.73 4.18
CA SER A 145 23.45 -2.03 4.57
C SER A 145 23.23 -2.25 6.07
N LYS A 146 23.86 -1.42 6.91
CA LYS A 146 23.71 -1.46 8.38
C LYS A 146 22.66 -0.49 8.94
N SER A 147 21.94 0.25 8.10
CA SER A 147 20.89 1.16 8.56
C SER A 147 19.76 0.41 9.29
N SER A 148 19.28 0.96 10.41
CA SER A 148 18.10 0.40 11.08
C SER A 148 16.85 0.50 10.21
N LYS A 149 15.87 -0.40 10.44
CA LYS A 149 14.58 -0.36 9.72
C LYS A 149 13.89 1.00 9.85
N MET A 150 13.94 1.58 11.04
CA MET A 150 13.37 2.90 11.32
C MET A 150 14.06 4.00 10.51
N LEU A 151 15.40 4.02 10.50
CA LEU A 151 16.15 5.03 9.77
C LEU A 151 15.93 4.90 8.26
N LEU A 152 15.95 3.69 7.72
CA LEU A 152 15.70 3.45 6.30
C LEU A 152 14.32 3.96 5.86
N LEU A 153 13.28 3.69 6.66
CA LEU A 153 11.93 4.18 6.38
C LEU A 153 11.82 5.70 6.53
N HIS A 154 12.43 6.28 7.56
CA HIS A 154 12.46 7.74 7.75
C HIS A 154 13.16 8.45 6.58
N THR A 155 14.32 7.96 6.16
CA THR A 155 15.04 8.47 4.99
C THR A 155 14.21 8.32 3.71
N ALA A 156 13.50 7.20 3.53
CA ALA A 156 12.61 7.00 2.39
C ALA A 156 11.51 8.07 2.32
N THR A 157 10.82 8.28 3.44
CA THR A 157 9.75 9.28 3.55
C THR A 157 10.28 10.67 3.21
N ASN A 158 11.42 11.05 3.80
CA ASN A 158 12.01 12.37 3.54
C ASN A 158 12.46 12.52 2.09
N HIS A 159 12.99 11.47 1.48
CA HIS A 159 13.40 11.49 0.07
C HIS A 159 12.22 11.65 -0.88
N ILE A 160 11.09 10.98 -0.59
CA ILE A 160 9.84 11.16 -1.33
C ILE A 160 9.40 12.63 -1.24
N SER A 161 9.31 13.20 -0.04
CA SER A 161 8.93 14.60 0.14
C SER A 161 9.88 15.59 -0.55
N ALA A 162 11.18 15.28 -0.57
CA ALA A 162 12.17 16.10 -1.27
C ALA A 162 11.95 16.07 -2.79
N ILE A 163 11.75 14.88 -3.38
CA ILE A 163 11.45 14.73 -4.81
C ILE A 163 10.12 15.40 -5.17
N GLU A 164 9.10 15.28 -4.31
CA GLU A 164 7.81 15.94 -4.53
C GLU A 164 7.94 17.47 -4.56
N ALA A 165 8.72 18.04 -3.64
CA ALA A 165 9.00 19.47 -3.61
C ALA A 165 9.79 19.93 -4.86
N GLU A 166 10.81 19.17 -5.27
CA GLU A 166 11.58 19.45 -6.48
C GLU A 166 10.69 19.38 -7.74
N ASN A 167 9.86 18.35 -7.85
CA ASN A 167 8.91 18.21 -8.94
C ASN A 167 7.96 19.42 -9.03
N GLN A 168 7.43 19.90 -7.90
CA GLN A 168 6.58 21.10 -7.88
C GLN A 168 7.33 22.32 -8.44
N VAL A 169 8.57 22.55 -8.02
CA VAL A 169 9.41 23.64 -8.53
C VAL A 169 9.64 23.51 -10.03
N LEU A 170 9.96 22.31 -10.52
CA LEU A 170 10.15 22.04 -11.94
C LEU A 170 8.88 22.28 -12.75
N TYR A 171 7.72 21.85 -12.26
CA TYR A 171 6.44 22.13 -12.91
C TYR A 171 6.16 23.63 -13.01
N HIS A 172 6.38 24.40 -11.93
CA HIS A 172 6.24 25.86 -11.98
C HIS A 172 7.20 26.48 -12.99
N ARG A 173 8.43 25.98 -13.09
CA ARG A 173 9.41 26.46 -14.07
C ARG A 173 8.97 26.18 -15.50
N ILE A 174 8.44 24.99 -15.77
CA ILE A 174 7.90 24.63 -17.09
C ILE A 174 6.77 25.58 -17.46
N VAL A 175 5.78 25.77 -16.58
CA VAL A 175 4.64 26.68 -16.84
C VAL A 175 5.11 28.11 -17.11
N ALA A 176 6.08 28.61 -16.34
CA ALA A 176 6.62 29.94 -16.56
C ALA A 176 7.32 30.07 -17.93
N LEU A 177 8.05 29.05 -18.36
CA LEU A 177 8.69 29.02 -19.68
C LEU A 177 7.66 28.91 -20.81
N GLU A 178 6.62 28.10 -20.65
CA GLU A 178 5.51 27.99 -21.60
C GLU A 178 4.80 29.33 -21.80
N GLN A 179 4.54 30.07 -20.72
CA GLN A 179 3.95 31.42 -20.79
C GLN A 179 4.86 32.39 -21.56
N GLN A 180 6.18 32.31 -21.36
CA GLN A 180 7.14 33.13 -22.10
C GLN A 180 7.13 32.79 -23.60
N ILE A 181 7.13 31.51 -23.95
CA ILE A 181 7.03 31.04 -25.33
C ILE A 181 5.74 31.55 -25.97
N GLN A 182 4.60 31.42 -25.29
CA GLN A 182 3.32 31.93 -25.78
C GLN A 182 3.37 33.44 -26.01
N ARG A 183 3.91 34.21 -25.07
CA ARG A 183 4.08 35.67 -25.22
C ARG A 183 4.94 36.01 -26.43
N LEU A 184 6.06 35.31 -26.62
CA LEU A 184 6.97 35.53 -27.75
C LEU A 184 6.29 35.19 -29.09
N ASN A 185 5.52 34.10 -29.15
CA ASN A 185 4.75 33.72 -30.33
C ASN A 185 3.71 34.80 -30.69
N LEU A 186 2.96 35.32 -29.71
CA LEU A 186 2.00 36.41 -29.95
C LEU A 186 2.66 37.68 -30.48
N VAL A 187 3.85 38.03 -29.98
CA VAL A 187 4.63 39.17 -30.48
C VAL A 187 5.13 38.91 -31.90
N ALA A 188 5.63 37.71 -32.18
CA ALA A 188 6.10 37.31 -33.50
C ALA A 188 4.97 37.33 -34.53
N GLU A 189 3.81 36.75 -34.21
CA GLU A 189 2.60 36.76 -35.04
C GLU A 189 2.12 38.18 -35.31
N ARG A 190 2.06 39.04 -34.27
CA ARG A 190 1.69 40.45 -34.45
C ARG A 190 2.65 41.15 -35.41
N ARG A 191 3.96 40.96 -35.24
CA ARG A 191 4.98 41.57 -36.11
C ARG A 191 4.82 41.12 -37.56
N TYR A 192 4.59 39.82 -37.77
CA TYR A 192 4.35 39.25 -39.09
C TYR A 192 3.10 39.85 -39.74
N ASN A 193 1.98 39.90 -39.01
CA ASN A 193 0.71 40.47 -39.50
C ASN A 193 0.84 41.96 -39.84
N THR A 194 1.54 42.72 -39.00
CA THR A 194 1.82 44.14 -39.27
C THR A 194 2.64 44.31 -40.55
N MET A 195 3.72 43.54 -40.72
CA MET A 195 4.53 43.59 -41.95
C MET A 195 3.74 43.19 -43.19
N HIS A 196 2.92 42.15 -43.10
CA HIS A 196 2.07 41.69 -44.20
C HIS A 196 1.03 42.74 -44.59
N SER A 197 0.39 43.40 -43.61
CA SER A 197 -0.54 44.51 -43.85
C SER A 197 0.15 45.69 -44.54
N TYR A 198 1.37 46.07 -44.12
CA TYR A 198 2.14 47.12 -44.79
C TYR A 198 2.48 46.77 -46.24
N LEU A 199 2.90 45.53 -46.52
CA LEU A 199 3.19 45.09 -47.89
C LEU A 199 1.93 45.02 -48.76
N SER A 200 0.80 44.60 -48.18
CA SER A 200 -0.50 44.58 -48.87
C SER A 200 -0.98 45.99 -49.21
N GLN A 201 -0.82 46.97 -48.31
CA GLN A 201 -1.18 48.37 -48.57
C GLN A 201 -0.31 49.03 -49.65
N GLN A 202 0.93 48.59 -49.83
CA GLN A 202 1.82 49.11 -50.87
C GLN A 202 1.52 48.56 -52.28
N GLY A 203 0.43 47.79 -52.46
CA GLY A 203 -0.02 47.34 -53.80
C GLY A 203 0.92 46.34 -54.49
N PHE A 204 1.80 45.67 -53.74
CA PHE A 204 2.88 44.86 -54.33
C PHE A 204 2.44 43.48 -54.84
N TYR A 205 1.16 43.10 -54.67
CA TYR A 205 0.66 41.78 -55.09
C TYR A 205 -0.21 41.80 -56.36
N ASP A 206 -0.52 42.97 -56.94
CA ASP A 206 -1.39 43.06 -58.13
C ASP A 206 -0.62 43.10 -59.48
N THR A 207 0.72 43.08 -59.49
CA THR A 207 1.49 43.28 -60.74
C THR A 207 1.96 42.02 -61.45
N PHE A 208 1.64 40.81 -60.97
CA PHE A 208 2.08 39.56 -61.63
C PHE A 208 0.98 38.78 -62.38
N SER A 209 -0.23 39.31 -62.53
CA SER A 209 -1.34 38.66 -63.26
C SER A 209 -1.69 39.30 -64.61
N ALA A 210 -0.79 40.10 -65.21
CA ALA A 210 -1.08 40.86 -66.44
C ALA A 210 -0.26 40.47 -67.68
N ASN A 211 0.48 39.35 -67.68
CA ASN A 211 1.18 38.86 -68.88
C ASN A 211 0.98 37.34 -69.06
N SER A 212 -0.19 36.94 -69.55
CA SER A 212 -0.41 35.69 -70.30
C SER A 212 -1.58 35.90 -71.25
#